data_AF-A0A847RAC2-F1
#
_entry.id   AF-A0A847RAC2-F1
#
_cell.length_a   1.000
_cell.length_b   1.000
_cell.length_c   1.000
_cell.angle_alpha   90.00
_cell.angle_beta   90.00
_cell.angle_gamma   90.00
#
_symmetry.space_group_name_H-M   'P 1'
#
loop_
_entity.id
_entity.type
_entity.pdbx_description
1 polymer ?
#
loop_
_entity_poly.entity_id
_entity_poly.type
_entity_poly.pdbx_seq_one_letter_code
_entity_poly.pdbx_strand_id
1 'polypeptide(L)'
;MKMSQYLRQGKSENYQDAEEKGLLKAGDVARLLTKKFKEKISAAELTPFASEWHHAGVFKSGNALKGKRIYFFSPAAVEKITLEQVLARRQQPVKDTRAVKGWYPQYFRMTDPVSRRTYNKRFVGIYEGPAHKAPKGFQSLPEEVFKKAVQQKGKELKAGEVPVF
;
A
#
# COMPACT_ATOMS: atom_id res chain seq x y z
N MET A 1 21.14 13.36 23.06
CA MET A 1 20.22 12.64 23.97
C MET A 1 20.53 11.13 23.85
N LYS A 2 20.51 10.33 24.94
CA LYS A 2 20.97 8.92 24.90
C LYS A 2 19.87 7.96 24.38
N MET A 3 20.25 6.98 23.55
CA MET A 3 19.36 6.00 22.89
C MET A 3 18.37 5.28 23.82
N SER A 4 18.74 5.11 25.10
CA SER A 4 17.91 4.47 26.13
C SER A 4 16.63 5.24 26.49
N GLN A 5 16.56 6.55 26.21
CA GLN A 5 15.35 7.35 26.43
C GLN A 5 14.33 7.20 25.29
N TYR A 6 14.75 6.90 24.05
CA TYR A 6 13.86 6.72 22.89
C TYR A 6 12.86 5.56 23.10
N LEU A 7 13.34 4.45 23.69
CA LEU A 7 12.50 3.28 23.97
C LEU A 7 11.48 3.55 25.09
N ARG A 8 11.81 4.36 26.10
CA ARG A 8 10.91 4.68 27.22
C ARG A 8 9.80 5.65 26.86
N GLN A 9 10.04 6.57 25.92
CA GLN A 9 9.04 7.55 25.49
C GLN A 9 8.16 7.06 24.33
N GLY A 10 8.51 5.94 23.70
CA GLY A 10 7.78 5.43 22.53
C GLY A 10 7.80 6.41 21.35
N LYS A 11 8.84 7.24 21.25
CA LYS A 11 9.04 8.21 20.16
C LYS A 11 10.37 7.91 19.47
N SER A 12 10.37 7.88 18.14
CA SER A 12 11.63 7.81 17.38
C SER A 12 12.32 9.18 17.40
N GLU A 13 13.62 9.19 17.14
CA GLU A 13 14.41 10.42 16.96
C GLU A 13 13.78 11.35 15.92
N ASN A 14 13.39 10.81 14.77
CA ASN A 14 12.72 11.57 13.72
C ASN A 14 11.36 12.14 14.15
N TYR A 15 10.67 11.49 15.09
CA TYR A 15 9.42 12.01 15.64
C TYR A 15 9.66 13.26 16.49
N GLN A 16 10.75 13.28 17.28
CA GLN A 16 11.12 14.46 18.07
C GLN A 16 11.61 15.59 17.16
N ASP A 17 12.43 15.27 16.16
CA ASP A 17 12.89 16.22 15.14
C ASP A 17 11.71 16.87 14.37
N ALA A 18 10.67 16.10 14.06
CA ALA A 18 9.45 16.63 13.47
C ALA A 18 8.68 17.59 14.41
N GLU A 19 8.67 17.33 15.71
CA GLU A 19 8.10 18.25 16.72
C GLU A 19 8.96 19.52 16.84
N GLU A 20 10.29 19.40 16.83
CA GLU A 20 11.23 20.54 16.86
C GLU A 20 11.13 21.43 15.61
N LYS A 21 10.87 20.84 14.44
CA LYS A 21 10.61 21.55 13.18
C LYS A 21 9.24 22.23 13.13
N GLY A 22 8.42 22.11 14.18
CA GLY A 22 7.10 22.71 14.26
C GLY A 22 6.07 22.07 13.33
N LEU A 23 6.27 20.80 12.93
CA LEU A 23 5.33 20.09 12.07
C LEU A 23 4.11 19.63 12.85
N LEU A 24 2.94 19.75 12.24
CA LEU A 24 1.66 19.39 12.83
C LEU A 24 1.33 17.93 12.54
N LYS A 25 0.80 17.20 13.52
CA LYS A 25 0.37 15.82 13.34
C LYS A 25 -0.94 15.76 12.57
N ALA A 26 -1.15 14.68 11.82
CA ALA A 26 -2.40 14.46 11.06
C ALA A 26 -3.68 14.65 11.88
N GLY A 27 -3.68 14.24 13.16
CA GLY A 27 -4.83 14.41 14.05
C GLY A 27 -5.13 15.88 14.39
N ASP A 28 -4.09 16.68 14.57
CA ASP A 28 -4.23 18.12 14.88
C ASP A 28 -4.65 18.89 13.63
N VAL A 29 -4.07 18.56 12.47
CA VAL A 29 -4.48 19.10 11.18
C VAL A 29 -5.94 18.74 10.86
N ALA A 30 -6.35 17.50 11.11
CA ALA A 30 -7.74 17.08 10.91
C ALA A 30 -8.72 17.91 11.75
N ARG A 31 -8.38 18.21 13.01
CA ARG A 31 -9.19 19.08 13.88
C ARG A 31 -9.23 20.52 13.36
N LEU A 32 -8.09 21.07 12.93
CA LEU A 32 -8.01 22.41 12.36
C LEU A 32 -8.85 22.55 11.09
N LEU A 33 -8.70 21.63 10.13
CA LEU A 33 -9.45 21.64 8.89
C LEU A 33 -10.94 21.37 9.10
N THR A 34 -11.29 20.48 10.05
CA THR A 34 -12.69 20.26 10.43
C THR A 34 -13.36 21.55 10.91
N LYS A 35 -12.65 22.35 11.72
CA LYS A 35 -13.15 23.67 12.15
C LYS A 35 -13.22 24.67 11.00
N LYS A 36 -12.19 24.74 10.15
CA LYS A 36 -12.11 25.66 9.01
C LYS A 36 -13.23 25.43 8.00
N PHE A 37 -13.49 24.17 7.64
CA PHE A 37 -14.45 23.80 6.61
C PHE A 37 -15.84 23.43 7.14
N LYS A 38 -16.01 23.35 8.46
CA LYS A 38 -17.24 22.87 9.12
C LYS A 38 -17.68 21.49 8.63
N GLU A 39 -16.73 20.65 8.23
CA GLU A 39 -16.93 19.31 7.67
C GLU A 39 -16.07 18.32 8.45
N LYS A 40 -16.61 17.15 8.81
CA LYS A 40 -15.86 16.16 9.60
C LYS A 40 -14.74 15.57 8.75
N ILE A 41 -13.48 15.87 9.08
CA ILE A 41 -12.30 15.33 8.38
C ILE A 41 -11.52 14.43 9.32
N SER A 42 -11.18 13.22 8.86
CA SER A 42 -10.35 12.27 9.58
C SER A 42 -8.86 12.40 9.21
N ALA A 43 -7.98 12.03 10.15
CA ALA A 43 -6.54 12.00 9.89
C ALA A 43 -6.15 11.06 8.73
N ALA A 44 -6.92 9.99 8.51
CA ALA A 44 -6.66 9.03 7.44
C ALA A 44 -6.85 9.66 6.05
N GLU A 45 -7.85 10.53 5.90
CA GLU A 45 -8.12 11.27 4.65
C GLU A 45 -7.00 12.26 4.31
N LEU A 46 -6.26 12.72 5.32
CA LEU A 46 -5.20 13.72 5.15
C LEU A 46 -3.82 13.13 4.83
N THR A 47 -3.63 11.82 5.06
CA THR A 47 -2.39 11.08 4.74
C THR A 47 -1.70 11.49 3.42
N PRO A 48 -2.42 11.71 2.30
CA PRO A 48 -1.81 12.03 1.01
C PRO A 48 -1.17 13.42 0.93
N PHE A 49 -1.60 14.33 1.80
CA PHE A 49 -1.12 15.72 1.84
C PHE A 49 -0.01 15.89 2.88
N ALA A 50 0.42 14.81 3.53
CA ALA A 50 1.46 14.85 4.54
C ALA A 50 2.80 15.24 3.90
N SER A 51 3.54 16.12 4.56
CA SER A 51 4.88 16.53 4.14
C SER A 51 5.88 15.40 4.39
N GLU A 52 5.74 14.71 5.51
CA GLU A 52 6.58 13.58 5.87
C GLU A 52 5.86 12.59 6.79
N TRP A 53 6.45 11.41 6.96
CA TRP A 53 5.95 10.39 7.87
C TRP A 53 7.10 9.74 8.62
N HIS A 54 6.86 9.47 9.91
CA HIS A 54 7.84 8.82 10.78
C HIS A 54 7.22 7.63 11.51
N HIS A 55 8.06 6.69 11.92
CA HIS A 55 7.65 5.61 12.79
C HIS A 55 7.48 6.13 14.21
N ALA A 56 6.30 5.94 14.79
CA ALA A 56 5.98 6.30 16.16
C ALA A 56 6.48 5.27 17.19
N GLY A 57 7.47 4.45 16.82
CA GLY A 57 7.85 3.25 17.57
C GLY A 57 7.16 1.97 17.09
N VAL A 58 7.49 0.88 17.77
CA VAL A 58 7.04 -0.48 17.47
C VAL A 58 6.05 -0.91 18.55
N PHE A 59 4.83 -1.25 18.14
CA PHE A 59 3.76 -1.65 19.05
C PHE A 59 3.43 -3.12 18.86
N LYS A 60 3.05 -3.81 19.94
CA LYS A 60 2.52 -5.18 19.85
C LYS A 60 1.11 -5.14 19.26
N SER A 61 0.89 -5.83 18.15
CA SER A 61 -0.40 -5.96 17.47
C SER A 61 -0.68 -7.45 17.24
N GLY A 62 -1.43 -8.05 18.17
CA GLY A 62 -1.60 -9.50 18.23
C GLY A 62 -0.26 -10.21 18.50
N ASN A 63 0.08 -11.18 17.65
CA ASN A 63 1.34 -11.94 17.72
C ASN A 63 2.52 -11.28 16.99
N ALA A 64 2.33 -10.10 16.38
CA ALA A 64 3.36 -9.40 15.63
C ALA A 64 3.67 -8.02 16.20
N LEU A 65 4.92 -7.61 16.08
CA LEU A 65 5.34 -6.23 16.29
C LEU A 65 5.05 -5.42 15.02
N LYS A 66 4.25 -4.35 15.13
CA LYS A 66 3.93 -3.46 14.01
C LYS A 66 4.35 -2.04 14.34
N GLY A 67 5.14 -1.44 13.45
CA GLY A 67 5.44 -0.01 13.50
C GLY A 67 4.20 0.79 13.09
N LYS A 68 3.80 1.77 13.91
CA LYS A 68 2.74 2.72 13.54
C LYS A 68 3.36 3.90 12.81
N ARG A 69 2.84 4.24 11.64
CA ARG A 69 3.23 5.47 10.92
C ARG A 69 2.44 6.65 11.49
N ILE A 70 3.12 7.75 11.75
CA ILE A 70 2.52 9.05 12.04
C ILE A 70 2.91 9.99 10.92
N TYR A 71 1.91 10.73 10.43
CA TYR A 71 2.05 11.67 9.34
C TYR A 71 2.10 13.09 9.89
N PHE A 72 3.04 13.87 9.36
CA PHE A 72 3.32 15.24 9.75
C PHE A 72 3.12 16.20 8.58
N PHE A 73 2.72 17.43 8.89
CA PHE A 73 2.36 18.45 7.93
C PHE A 73 3.06 19.74 8.27
N SER A 74 3.71 20.36 7.28
CA SER A 74 4.18 21.73 7.43
C SER A 74 2.98 22.69 7.48
N PRO A 75 3.03 23.76 8.30
CA PRO A 75 1.95 24.76 8.35
C PRO A 75 1.58 25.30 6.97
N ALA A 76 2.58 25.60 6.13
CA ALA A 76 2.39 26.07 4.76
C ALA A 76 1.67 25.04 3.85
N ALA A 77 1.88 23.74 4.07
CA ALA A 77 1.14 22.71 3.33
C ALA A 77 -0.32 22.64 3.80
N VAL A 78 -0.59 22.79 5.09
CA VAL A 78 -1.95 22.76 5.65
C VAL A 78 -2.84 23.85 5.06
N GLU A 79 -2.30 25.05 4.86
CA GLU A 79 -3.06 26.18 4.31
C GLU A 79 -3.52 25.94 2.87
N LYS A 80 -2.74 25.18 2.10
CA LYS A 80 -3.03 24.85 0.68
C LYS A 80 -4.04 23.73 0.51
N ILE A 81 -4.38 22.99 1.57
CA ILE A 81 -5.38 21.93 1.51
C ILE A 81 -6.76 22.57 1.35
N THR A 82 -7.46 22.18 0.30
CA THR A 82 -8.83 22.64 0.01
C THR A 82 -9.85 21.56 0.36
N LEU A 83 -11.10 21.97 0.62
CA LEU A 83 -12.19 21.03 0.90
C LEU A 83 -12.46 20.12 -0.31
N GLU A 84 -12.41 20.66 -1.52
CA GLU A 84 -12.63 19.92 -2.77
C GLU A 84 -11.65 18.75 -2.92
N GLN A 85 -10.36 18.97 -2.63
CA GLN A 85 -9.34 17.92 -2.66
C GLN A 85 -9.63 16.80 -1.64
N VAL A 86 -10.15 17.16 -0.47
CA VAL A 86 -10.52 16.19 0.57
C VAL A 86 -11.77 15.40 0.17
N LEU A 87 -12.77 16.06 -0.42
CA LEU A 87 -14.01 15.41 -0.85
C LEU A 87 -13.82 14.51 -2.08
N ALA A 88 -12.99 14.93 -3.05
CA ALA A 88 -12.64 14.12 -4.22
C ALA A 88 -12.06 12.75 -3.82
N ARG A 89 -11.34 12.70 -2.70
CA ARG A 89 -10.81 11.45 -2.11
C ARG A 89 -11.90 10.51 -1.59
N ARG A 90 -13.01 11.03 -1.08
CA ARG A 90 -14.16 10.22 -0.62
C ARG A 90 -14.89 9.53 -1.76
N GLN A 91 -14.88 10.18 -2.93
CA GLN A 91 -15.51 9.66 -4.14
C GLN A 91 -14.69 8.57 -4.82
N GLN A 92 -13.47 8.26 -4.33
CA GLN A 92 -12.71 7.12 -4.85
C GLN A 92 -13.50 5.83 -4.63
N PRO A 93 -13.62 4.97 -5.67
CA PRO A 93 -14.40 3.76 -5.56
C PRO A 93 -13.85 2.90 -4.42
N VAL A 94 -14.77 2.42 -3.57
CA VAL A 94 -14.44 1.48 -2.50
C VAL A 94 -13.75 0.29 -3.14
N LYS A 95 -12.52 0.00 -2.68
CA LYS A 95 -11.73 -1.11 -3.22
C LYS A 95 -12.52 -2.40 -3.04
N ASP A 96 -12.70 -3.17 -4.11
CA ASP A 96 -13.33 -4.48 -4.01
C ASP A 96 -12.44 -5.40 -3.16
N THR A 97 -12.94 -5.76 -1.98
CA THR A 97 -12.27 -6.60 -0.99
C THR A 97 -12.68 -8.06 -1.08
N ARG A 98 -13.56 -8.44 -2.03
CA ARG A 98 -13.96 -9.83 -2.23
C ARG A 98 -12.74 -10.69 -2.51
N ALA A 99 -12.71 -11.88 -1.91
CA ALA A 99 -11.67 -12.87 -2.19
C ALA A 99 -11.89 -13.45 -3.59
N VAL A 100 -10.86 -13.42 -4.43
CA VAL A 100 -10.86 -14.01 -5.77
C VAL A 100 -9.74 -15.04 -5.86
N LYS A 101 -10.00 -16.10 -6.63
CA LYS A 101 -9.06 -17.17 -6.94
C LYS A 101 -8.97 -17.33 -8.44
N GLY A 102 -7.76 -17.49 -8.96
CA GLY A 102 -7.58 -17.61 -10.39
C GLY A 102 -6.12 -17.62 -10.81
N TRP A 103 -5.91 -17.44 -12.10
CA TRP A 103 -4.58 -17.46 -12.71
C TRP A 103 -4.27 -16.13 -13.40
N TYR A 104 -2.99 -15.90 -13.68
CA TYR A 104 -2.53 -14.73 -14.44
C TYR A 104 -1.23 -15.07 -15.17
N PRO A 105 -0.89 -14.39 -16.27
CA PRO A 105 0.40 -14.56 -16.92
C PRO A 105 1.50 -13.90 -16.09
N GLN A 106 2.41 -14.71 -15.53
CA GLN A 106 3.59 -14.21 -14.82
C GLN A 106 4.75 -14.09 -15.80
N TYR A 107 5.37 -12.90 -15.85
CA TYR A 107 6.49 -12.64 -16.75
C TYR A 107 7.81 -12.66 -15.99
N PHE A 108 8.78 -13.41 -16.50
CA PHE A 108 10.15 -13.38 -16.01
C PHE A 108 11.06 -12.86 -17.12
N ARG A 109 11.86 -11.85 -16.79
CA ARG A 109 12.90 -11.36 -17.68
C ARG A 109 14.04 -12.37 -17.67
N MET A 110 14.35 -12.91 -18.84
CA MET A 110 15.47 -13.82 -19.05
C MET A 110 16.50 -13.16 -19.96
N THR A 111 17.75 -13.56 -19.80
CA THR A 111 18.85 -13.15 -20.67
C THR A 111 19.37 -14.40 -21.35
N ASP A 112 19.42 -14.38 -22.68
CA ASP A 112 20.09 -15.43 -23.44
C ASP A 112 21.59 -15.41 -23.11
N PRO A 113 22.17 -16.52 -22.62
CA PRO A 113 23.58 -16.57 -22.25
C PRO A 113 24.53 -16.40 -23.45
N VAL A 114 24.07 -16.75 -24.66
CA VAL A 114 24.88 -16.69 -25.89
C VAL A 114 24.77 -15.30 -26.52
N SER A 115 23.55 -14.86 -26.84
CA SER A 115 23.35 -13.57 -27.53
C SER A 115 23.33 -12.36 -26.60
N ARG A 116 23.29 -12.57 -25.27
CA ARG A 116 23.10 -11.54 -24.23
C ARG A 116 21.82 -10.71 -24.39
N ARG A 117 20.92 -11.08 -25.29
CA ARG A 117 19.65 -10.37 -25.48
C ARG A 117 18.69 -10.72 -24.34
N THR A 118 18.02 -9.70 -23.83
CA THR A 118 16.98 -9.90 -22.81
C THR A 118 15.62 -10.07 -23.46
N TYR A 119 14.85 -11.05 -23.00
CA TYR A 119 13.49 -11.31 -23.45
C TYR A 119 12.60 -11.70 -22.26
N ASN A 120 11.29 -11.58 -22.40
CA ASN A 120 10.35 -11.92 -21.35
C ASN A 120 9.71 -13.27 -21.65
N LYS A 121 9.83 -14.22 -20.72
CA LYS A 121 9.11 -15.50 -20.76
C LYS A 121 7.85 -15.42 -19.91
N ARG A 122 6.80 -16.10 -20.37
CA ARG A 122 5.50 -16.18 -19.70
C ARG A 122 5.38 -17.52 -18.97
N PHE A 123 4.79 -17.48 -17.79
CA PHE A 123 4.53 -18.65 -16.96
C PHE A 123 3.13 -18.55 -16.34
N VAL A 124 2.59 -19.68 -15.89
CA VAL A 124 1.32 -19.74 -15.14
C VAL A 124 1.54 -19.21 -13.72
N GLY A 125 1.03 -18.01 -13.44
CA GLY A 125 0.90 -17.47 -12.09
C GLY A 125 -0.46 -17.82 -11.49
N ILE A 126 -0.50 -18.10 -10.19
CA ILE A 126 -1.72 -18.39 -9.43
C ILE A 126 -1.89 -17.33 -8.35
N TYR A 127 -3.11 -16.80 -8.22
CA TYR A 127 -3.45 -15.76 -7.26
C TYR A 127 -4.68 -16.15 -6.45
N GLU A 128 -4.58 -15.95 -5.14
CA GLU A 128 -5.67 -16.04 -4.17
C GLU A 128 -5.56 -14.84 -3.23
N GLY A 129 -6.58 -14.00 -3.19
CA GLY A 129 -6.55 -12.78 -2.38
C GLY A 129 -7.62 -11.77 -2.78
N PRO A 130 -7.57 -10.53 -2.25
CA PRO A 130 -8.60 -9.54 -2.52
C PRO A 130 -8.56 -9.04 -3.97
N ALA A 131 -9.74 -8.88 -4.59
CA ALA A 131 -9.92 -8.49 -6.00
C ALA A 131 -9.11 -7.26 -6.42
N HIS A 132 -9.08 -6.21 -5.61
CA HIS A 132 -8.31 -4.98 -5.91
C HIS A 132 -6.78 -5.15 -5.94
N LYS A 133 -6.25 -6.31 -5.52
CA LYS A 133 -4.82 -6.65 -5.60
C LYS A 133 -4.53 -7.74 -6.64
N ALA A 134 -5.52 -8.14 -7.43
CA ALA A 134 -5.35 -9.12 -8.49
C ALA A 134 -4.28 -8.62 -9.50
N PRO A 135 -3.32 -9.48 -9.90
CA PRO A 135 -2.30 -9.11 -10.87
C PRO A 135 -2.86 -8.74 -12.25
N LYS A 136 -2.05 -8.05 -13.06
CA LYS A 136 -2.44 -7.69 -14.44
C LYS A 136 -2.70 -8.95 -15.26
N GLY A 137 -3.83 -8.98 -15.97
CA GLY A 137 -4.24 -10.13 -16.78
C GLY A 137 -4.81 -11.29 -15.96
N PHE A 138 -5.20 -11.06 -14.70
CA PHE A 138 -5.88 -12.05 -13.88
C PHE A 138 -7.20 -12.51 -14.51
N GLN A 139 -7.43 -13.81 -14.44
CA GLN A 139 -8.67 -14.46 -14.82
C GLN A 139 -9.18 -15.30 -13.64
N SER A 140 -10.39 -14.99 -13.18
CA SER A 140 -11.04 -15.75 -12.12
C SER A 140 -11.33 -17.17 -12.59
N LEU A 141 -11.07 -18.15 -11.72
CA LEU A 141 -11.36 -19.55 -11.99
C LEU A 141 -12.38 -20.09 -10.99
N PRO A 142 -13.30 -20.98 -11.40
CA PRO A 142 -14.10 -21.78 -10.48
C PRO A 142 -13.20 -22.63 -9.56
N GLU A 143 -13.67 -22.95 -8.36
CA GLU A 143 -12.88 -23.67 -7.35
C GLU A 143 -12.29 -25.00 -7.87
N GLU A 144 -13.06 -25.76 -8.65
CA GLU A 144 -12.62 -27.05 -9.21
C GLU A 144 -11.47 -26.88 -10.21
N VAL A 145 -11.56 -25.85 -11.05
CA VAL A 145 -10.55 -25.52 -12.06
C VAL A 145 -9.31 -24.92 -11.41
N PHE A 146 -9.50 -24.11 -10.36
CA PHE A 146 -8.42 -23.52 -9.59
C PHE A 146 -7.50 -24.59 -8.97
N LYS A 147 -8.07 -25.67 -8.42
CA LYS A 147 -7.28 -26.79 -7.87
C LYS A 147 -6.35 -27.41 -8.92
N LYS A 148 -6.80 -27.56 -10.16
CA LYS A 148 -5.98 -28.05 -11.28
C LYS A 148 -4.94 -27.01 -11.71
N ALA A 149 -5.32 -25.73 -11.75
CA ALA A 149 -4.42 -24.63 -12.09
C ALA A 149 -3.24 -24.51 -11.11
N VAL A 150 -3.47 -24.76 -9.81
CA VAL A 150 -2.43 -24.78 -8.77
C VAL A 150 -1.34 -25.82 -9.08
N GLN A 151 -1.72 -26.98 -9.64
CA GLN A 151 -0.77 -28.03 -10.04
C GLN A 151 0.10 -27.61 -11.23
N GLN A 152 -0.38 -26.70 -12.08
CA GLN A 152 0.34 -26.19 -13.24
C GLN A 152 1.11 -24.88 -12.95
N LYS A 153 1.14 -24.42 -11.70
CA LYS A 153 1.85 -23.18 -11.30
C LYS A 153 3.31 -23.24 -11.73
N GLY A 154 3.79 -22.18 -12.37
CA GLY A 154 5.18 -22.07 -12.82
C GLY A 154 5.49 -22.84 -14.10
N LYS A 155 4.48 -23.43 -14.78
CA LYS A 155 4.65 -23.98 -16.13
C LYS A 155 4.83 -22.85 -17.14
N GLU A 156 5.78 -23.02 -18.06
CA GLU A 156 6.03 -22.06 -19.15
C GLU A 156 4.84 -22.03 -20.11
N LEU A 157 4.45 -20.83 -20.52
CA LEU A 157 3.42 -20.56 -21.53
C LEU A 157 4.11 -20.12 -22.81
N LYS A 158 3.77 -20.76 -23.94
CA LYS A 158 4.23 -20.31 -25.26
C LYS A 158 3.60 -18.96 -25.61
N ALA A 159 4.19 -18.28 -26.58
CA ALA A 159 3.66 -17.01 -27.09
C ALA A 159 2.22 -17.21 -27.58
N GLY A 160 1.28 -16.41 -27.07
CA GLY A 160 -0.14 -16.49 -27.41
C GLY A 160 -0.92 -17.62 -26.74
N GLU A 161 -0.27 -18.51 -25.98
CA GLU A 161 -0.94 -19.63 -25.33
C GLU A 161 -1.80 -19.16 -24.15
N VAL A 162 -3.01 -19.73 -24.07
CA VAL A 162 -3.90 -19.66 -22.91
C VAL A 162 -3.92 -21.05 -22.28
N PRO A 163 -3.52 -21.20 -21.01
CA PRO A 163 -3.52 -22.50 -20.35
C PRO A 163 -4.93 -23.05 -20.19
N VAL A 164 -5.06 -24.36 -20.38
CA VAL A 164 -6.28 -25.12 -20.09
C VAL A 164 -6.03 -25.90 -18.79
N PHE A 165 -6.96 -25.78 -17.84
CA PHE A 165 -6.84 -26.31 -16.49
C PHE A 165 -7.82 -27.43 -16.21
#